data_AF-A0A935VTK6-F1
#
_entry.id   AF-A0A935VTK6-F1
#
_cell.length_a   1.000
_cell.length_b   1.000
_cell.length_c   1.000
_cell.angle_alpha   90.00
_cell.angle_beta   90.00
_cell.angle_gamma   90.00
#
_symmetry.space_group_name_H-M   'P 1'
#
loop_
_entity.id
_entity.type
_entity.pdbx_description
1 polymer ?
#
loop_
_entity_poly.entity_id
_entity_poly.type
_entity_poly.pdbx_seq_one_letter_code
_entity_poly.pdbx_strand_id
1 'polypeptide(L)'
;MNVNEQTPANNNDIAEFHDQIREIELEGYELRVKKARNALFWAAGLIFAGEMIAMIRGIGQFDTSIFITALIESGIFILLALWTRKKPYTAILAGLITFITFIILAVVINTLAFGAEGALRAIVGGIIVKIVILVALIRPLKDAKELQKAKEEKNIL
;
A
#
# COMPACT_ATOMS: atom_id res chain seq x y z
N MET A 1 44.25 52.49 -16.92
CA MET A 1 44.19 51.07 -16.56
C MET A 1 43.15 50.90 -15.48
N ASN A 2 42.02 50.26 -15.78
CA ASN A 2 41.36 49.38 -14.82
C ASN A 2 40.43 48.44 -15.61
N VAL A 3 40.91 47.22 -15.84
CA VAL A 3 40.13 46.17 -16.48
C VAL A 3 39.28 45.58 -15.37
N ASN A 4 37.97 45.79 -15.45
CA ASN A 4 37.00 45.21 -14.53
C ASN A 4 37.05 43.68 -14.70
N GLU A 5 37.63 42.99 -13.73
CA GLU A 5 37.70 41.54 -13.65
C GLU A 5 36.27 41.00 -13.53
N GLN A 6 35.75 40.47 -14.63
CA GLN A 6 34.56 39.63 -14.59
C GLN A 6 34.96 38.33 -13.88
N THR A 7 34.61 38.23 -12.60
CA THR A 7 34.70 36.99 -11.83
C THR A 7 33.92 35.90 -12.57
N PRO A 8 34.52 34.75 -12.92
CA PRO A 8 33.77 33.67 -13.53
C PRO A 8 32.77 33.17 -12.48
N ALA A 9 31.49 33.33 -12.75
CA ALA A 9 30.44 32.72 -11.95
C ALA A 9 30.74 31.22 -11.82
N ASN A 10 30.83 30.79 -10.55
CA ASN A 10 31.35 29.53 -10.10
C ASN A 10 30.49 28.36 -10.60
N ASN A 11 30.91 27.71 -11.69
CA ASN A 11 30.24 26.51 -12.23
C ASN A 11 30.14 25.36 -11.22
N ASN A 12 31.01 25.33 -10.19
CA ASN A 12 31.02 24.27 -9.19
C ASN A 12 29.86 24.40 -8.20
N ASP A 13 29.47 25.64 -7.83
CA ASP A 13 28.34 25.86 -6.91
C ASP A 13 27.03 25.39 -7.57
N ILE A 14 26.83 25.69 -8.86
CA ILE A 14 25.62 25.29 -9.60
C ILE A 14 25.52 23.76 -9.72
N ALA A 15 26.64 23.08 -9.95
CA ALA A 15 26.70 21.62 -10.02
C ALA A 15 26.37 20.97 -8.66
N GLU A 16 26.95 21.48 -7.57
CA GLU A 16 26.71 20.99 -6.21
C GLU A 16 25.25 21.19 -5.76
N PHE A 17 24.65 22.36 -6.06
CA PHE A 17 23.23 22.60 -5.83
C PHE A 17 22.34 21.64 -6.63
N HIS A 18 22.69 21.35 -7.90
CA HIS A 18 21.93 20.42 -8.73
C HIS A 18 21.98 18.98 -8.20
N ASP A 19 23.15 18.53 -7.76
CA ASP A 19 23.33 17.21 -7.18
C ASP A 19 22.58 17.06 -5.85
N GLN A 20 22.61 18.09 -4.99
CA GLN A 20 21.86 18.12 -3.74
C GLN A 20 20.34 18.07 -3.97
N ILE A 21 19.81 18.83 -4.93
CA ILE A 21 18.38 18.78 -5.29
C ILE A 21 18.00 17.38 -5.77
N ARG A 22 18.84 16.77 -6.62
CA ARG A 22 18.61 15.42 -7.14
C ARG A 22 18.58 14.37 -6.03
N GLU A 23 19.47 14.49 -5.06
CA GLU A 23 19.53 13.59 -3.91
C GLU A 23 18.27 13.69 -3.03
N ILE A 24 17.81 14.92 -2.73
CA ILE A 24 16.57 15.18 -2.00
C ILE A 24 15.35 14.60 -2.74
N GLU A 25 15.29 14.75 -4.06
CA GLU A 25 14.22 14.19 -4.88
C GLU A 25 14.19 12.65 -4.87
N LEU A 26 15.38 12.02 -4.93
CA LEU A 26 15.53 10.57 -4.87
C LEU A 26 15.15 10.03 -3.48
N GLU A 27 15.59 10.69 -2.41
CA GLU A 27 15.24 10.32 -1.04
C GLU A 27 13.72 10.42 -0.81
N GLY A 28 13.11 11.54 -1.21
CA GLY A 28 11.65 11.72 -1.15
C GLY A 28 10.90 10.70 -2.01
N TYR A 29 11.46 10.28 -3.15
CA TYR A 29 10.92 9.18 -3.96
C TYR A 29 10.94 7.86 -3.20
N GLU A 30 12.09 7.46 -2.66
CA GLU A 30 12.21 6.19 -1.92
C GLU A 30 11.28 6.13 -0.71
N LEU A 31 11.18 7.23 0.04
CA LEU A 31 10.32 7.31 1.22
C LEU A 31 8.86 7.04 0.88
N ARG A 32 8.35 7.65 -0.21
CA ARG A 32 6.97 7.46 -0.67
C ARG A 32 6.72 6.02 -1.17
N VAL A 33 7.67 5.41 -1.88
CA VAL A 33 7.59 3.99 -2.27
C VAL A 33 7.60 3.08 -1.04
N LYS A 34 8.48 3.34 -0.06
CA LYS A 34 8.54 2.59 1.20
C LYS A 34 7.23 2.71 1.98
N LYS A 35 6.61 3.90 2.03
CA LYS A 35 5.32 4.14 2.70
C LYS A 35 4.18 3.33 2.07
N ALA A 36 4.06 3.36 0.74
CA ALA A 36 3.08 2.56 0.01
C ALA A 36 3.31 1.05 0.25
N ARG A 37 4.55 0.58 0.11
CA ARG A 37 4.92 -0.81 0.35
C ARG A 37 4.58 -1.27 1.77
N ASN A 38 4.94 -0.47 2.77
CA ASN A 38 4.67 -0.80 4.16
C ASN A 38 3.16 -0.85 4.45
N ALA A 39 2.35 0.01 3.82
CA ALA A 39 0.89 -0.06 3.97
C ALA A 39 0.31 -1.40 3.49
N LEU A 40 0.79 -1.93 2.35
CA LEU A 40 0.36 -3.24 1.85
C LEU A 40 0.86 -4.39 2.74
N PHE A 41 2.07 -4.30 3.29
CA PHE A 41 2.55 -5.29 4.27
C PHE A 41 1.74 -5.26 5.58
N TRP A 42 1.41 -4.08 6.08
CA TRP A 42 0.53 -3.93 7.24
C TRP A 42 -0.85 -4.53 6.96
N ALA A 43 -1.43 -4.26 5.78
CA ALA A 43 -2.68 -4.86 5.36
C ALA A 43 -2.59 -6.40 5.34
N ALA A 44 -1.54 -6.96 4.73
CA ALA A 44 -1.31 -8.41 4.70
C ALA A 44 -1.26 -9.03 6.10
N GLY A 45 -0.53 -8.39 7.01
CA GLY A 45 -0.41 -8.84 8.41
C GLY A 45 -1.73 -8.74 9.18
N LEU A 46 -2.47 -7.63 9.01
CA LEU A 46 -3.77 -7.41 9.65
C LEU A 46 -4.84 -8.38 9.17
N ILE A 47 -4.87 -8.67 7.86
CA ILE A 47 -5.78 -9.67 7.27
C ILE A 47 -5.46 -11.04 7.86
N PHE A 48 -4.20 -11.47 7.78
CA PHE A 48 -3.79 -12.77 8.30
C PHE A 48 -4.08 -12.89 9.80
N ALA A 49 -3.73 -11.90 10.60
CA ALA A 49 -4.01 -11.89 12.04
C ALA A 49 -5.52 -11.91 12.34
N GLY A 50 -6.33 -11.20 11.54
CA GLY A 50 -7.79 -11.21 11.65
C GLY A 50 -8.38 -12.61 11.46
N GLU A 51 -7.93 -13.32 10.42
CA GLU A 51 -8.34 -14.70 10.14
C GLU A 51 -7.85 -15.67 11.23
N MET A 52 -6.62 -15.49 11.74
CA MET A 52 -6.12 -16.34 12.84
C MET A 52 -6.93 -16.15 14.12
N ILE A 53 -7.34 -14.92 14.45
CA ILE A 53 -8.23 -14.65 15.58
C ILE A 53 -9.60 -15.29 15.36
N ALA A 54 -10.13 -15.25 14.12
CA ALA A 54 -11.39 -15.91 13.79
C ALA A 54 -11.30 -17.43 13.96
N MET A 55 -10.19 -18.04 13.52
CA MET A 55 -9.92 -19.47 13.67
C MET A 55 -9.84 -19.90 15.14
N ILE A 56 -9.14 -19.15 16.00
CA ILE A 56 -9.02 -19.46 17.44
C ILE A 56 -10.36 -19.36 18.17
N ARG A 57 -11.27 -18.49 17.71
CA ARG A 57 -12.64 -18.38 18.25
C ARG A 57 -13.56 -19.50 17.78
N GLY A 58 -13.23 -20.18 16.69
CA GLY A 58 -13.85 -21.44 16.30
C GLY A 58 -13.52 -22.51 17.34
N ILE A 59 -14.50 -23.34 17.70
CA ILE A 59 -14.42 -24.28 18.83
C ILE A 59 -13.28 -25.30 18.58
N GLY A 60 -12.07 -25.01 19.09
CA GLY A 60 -10.97 -25.95 19.34
C GLY A 60 -10.37 -26.72 18.14
N GLN A 61 -10.84 -26.52 16.92
CA GLN A 61 -10.36 -27.24 15.74
C GLN A 61 -9.59 -26.31 14.81
N PHE A 62 -8.40 -26.75 14.41
CA PHE A 62 -7.64 -26.09 13.36
C PHE A 62 -8.36 -26.30 12.02
N ASP A 63 -8.96 -25.23 11.50
CA ASP A 63 -9.59 -25.26 10.19
C ASP A 63 -8.56 -24.89 9.11
N THR A 64 -8.05 -25.92 8.44
CA THR A 64 -7.09 -25.79 7.35
C THR A 64 -7.61 -24.89 6.22
N SER A 65 -8.93 -24.82 6.01
CA SER A 65 -9.55 -24.01 4.96
C SER A 65 -9.43 -22.51 5.28
N ILE A 66 -9.66 -22.12 6.54
CA ILE A 66 -9.47 -20.74 7.01
C ILE A 66 -8.00 -20.36 6.90
N PHE A 67 -7.10 -21.25 7.32
CA PHE A 67 -5.66 -21.00 7.25
C PHE A 67 -5.16 -20.79 5.81
N ILE A 68 -5.56 -21.65 4.87
CA ILE A 68 -5.18 -21.53 3.45
C ILE A 68 -5.75 -20.23 2.86
N THR A 69 -7.01 -19.90 3.16
CA THR A 69 -7.64 -18.66 2.71
C THR A 69 -6.86 -17.44 3.21
N ALA A 70 -6.53 -17.40 4.50
CA ALA A 70 -5.73 -16.33 5.09
C ALA A 70 -4.36 -16.18 4.43
N LEU A 71 -3.72 -17.31 4.10
CA LEU A 71 -2.42 -17.33 3.42
C LEU A 71 -2.52 -16.74 2.00
N ILE A 72 -3.57 -17.10 1.25
CA ILE A 72 -3.81 -16.61 -0.11
C ILE A 72 -4.09 -15.11 -0.08
N GLU A 73 -5.01 -14.66 0.77
CA GLU A 73 -5.36 -13.25 0.88
C GLU A 73 -4.15 -12.40 1.26
N SER A 74 -3.44 -12.77 2.33
CA SER A 74 -2.22 -12.10 2.76
C SER A 74 -1.13 -12.14 1.67
N GLY A 75 -0.98 -13.28 0.99
CA GLY A 75 -0.06 -13.46 -0.12
C GLY A 75 -0.30 -12.49 -1.27
N ILE A 76 -1.57 -12.23 -1.62
CA ILE A 76 -1.92 -11.24 -2.65
C ILE A 76 -1.44 -9.84 -2.25
N PHE A 77 -1.64 -9.44 -1.00
CA PHE A 77 -1.16 -8.13 -0.51
C PHE A 77 0.36 -8.04 -0.48
N ILE A 78 1.06 -9.13 -0.13
CA ILE A 78 2.53 -9.20 -0.20
C ILE A 78 3.00 -9.03 -1.65
N LEU A 79 2.40 -9.73 -2.61
CA LEU A 79 2.74 -9.59 -4.03
C LEU A 79 2.52 -8.16 -4.54
N LEU A 80 1.41 -7.53 -4.16
CA LEU A 80 1.15 -6.12 -4.46
C LEU A 80 2.19 -5.20 -3.79
N ALA A 81 2.60 -5.50 -2.55
CA ALA A 81 3.63 -4.74 -1.86
C ALA A 81 4.96 -4.80 -2.63
N LEU A 82 5.34 -5.96 -3.16
CA LEU A 82 6.53 -6.10 -3.99
C LEU A 82 6.39 -5.34 -5.32
N TRP A 83 5.19 -5.24 -5.87
CA TRP A 83 4.92 -4.54 -7.13
C TRP A 83 5.02 -3.00 -7.02
N THR A 84 4.95 -2.44 -5.80
CA THR A 84 5.08 -0.99 -5.56
C THR A 84 6.35 -0.36 -6.12
N ARG A 85 7.46 -1.13 -6.25
CA ARG A 85 8.72 -0.64 -6.84
C ARG A 85 8.54 -0.16 -8.29
N LYS A 86 7.61 -0.77 -9.03
CA LYS A 86 7.32 -0.41 -10.42
C LYS A 86 6.24 0.65 -10.51
N LYS A 87 5.07 0.39 -9.92
CA LYS A 87 3.88 1.25 -9.98
C LYS A 87 3.21 1.36 -8.61
N PRO A 88 3.66 2.28 -7.75
CA PRO A 88 3.21 2.36 -6.36
C PRO A 88 1.74 2.79 -6.24
N TYR A 89 1.27 3.72 -7.08
CA TYR A 89 -0.15 4.10 -7.07
C TYR A 89 -1.03 2.94 -7.53
N THR A 90 -0.68 2.30 -8.64
CA THR A 90 -1.42 1.14 -9.15
C THR A 90 -1.46 -0.01 -8.13
N ALA A 91 -0.36 -0.28 -7.43
CA ALA A 91 -0.31 -1.33 -6.41
C ALA A 91 -1.21 -1.05 -5.20
N ILE A 92 -1.21 0.19 -4.68
CA ILE A 92 -2.07 0.57 -3.55
C ILE A 92 -3.54 0.56 -3.96
N LEU A 93 -3.85 1.12 -5.14
CA LEU A 93 -5.21 1.14 -5.66
C LEU A 93 -5.74 -0.28 -5.90
N ALA A 94 -4.92 -1.15 -6.49
CA ALA A 94 -5.24 -2.56 -6.65
C ALA A 94 -5.49 -3.24 -5.30
N GLY A 95 -4.64 -3.00 -4.30
CA GLY A 95 -4.81 -3.54 -2.95
C GLY A 95 -6.12 -3.07 -2.29
N LEU A 96 -6.47 -1.80 -2.46
CA LEU A 96 -7.74 -1.26 -1.96
C LEU A 96 -8.94 -1.93 -2.63
N ILE A 97 -8.91 -2.08 -3.96
CA ILE A 97 -9.96 -2.75 -4.73
C ILE A 97 -10.08 -4.21 -4.30
N THR A 98 -8.97 -4.94 -4.23
CA THR A 98 -8.92 -6.32 -3.77
C THR A 98 -9.52 -6.47 -2.37
N PHE A 99 -9.17 -5.57 -1.44
CA PHE A 99 -9.72 -5.61 -0.08
C PHE A 99 -11.24 -5.44 -0.07
N ILE A 100 -11.75 -4.46 -0.81
CA ILE A 100 -13.20 -4.23 -0.93
C ILE A 100 -13.89 -5.45 -1.55
N THR A 101 -13.28 -6.05 -2.57
CA THR A 101 -13.78 -7.29 -3.19
C THR A 101 -13.84 -8.43 -2.17
N PHE A 102 -12.84 -8.60 -1.30
CA PHE A 102 -12.89 -9.62 -0.24
C PHE A 102 -14.01 -9.36 0.76
N ILE A 103 -14.25 -8.11 1.16
CA ILE A 103 -15.39 -7.78 2.01
C ILE A 103 -16.71 -8.16 1.33
N ILE A 104 -16.88 -7.80 0.06
CA ILE A 104 -18.11 -8.10 -0.69
C ILE A 104 -18.28 -9.61 -0.83
N LEU A 105 -17.23 -10.35 -1.19
CA LEU A 105 -17.26 -11.81 -1.29
C LEU A 105 -17.62 -12.46 0.04
N ALA A 106 -17.00 -12.02 1.14
CA ALA A 106 -17.32 -12.52 2.48
C ALA A 106 -18.81 -12.29 2.80
N VAL A 107 -19.35 -11.11 2.50
CA VAL A 107 -20.78 -10.82 2.70
C VAL A 107 -21.65 -11.72 1.85
N VAL A 108 -21.37 -11.86 0.55
CA VAL A 108 -22.15 -12.71 -0.37
C VAL A 108 -22.13 -14.18 0.10
N ILE A 109 -20.95 -14.74 0.38
CA ILE A 109 -20.80 -16.13 0.80
C ILE A 109 -21.55 -16.38 2.12
N ASN A 110 -21.39 -15.50 3.12
CA ASN A 110 -22.09 -15.66 4.39
C ASN A 110 -23.60 -15.46 4.25
N THR A 111 -24.05 -14.57 3.35
CA THR A 111 -25.47 -14.37 3.07
C THR A 111 -26.08 -15.62 2.42
N LEU A 112 -25.39 -16.24 1.48
CA LEU A 112 -25.84 -17.47 0.83
C LEU A 112 -25.87 -18.67 1.80
N ALA A 113 -24.93 -18.74 2.73
CA ALA A 113 -24.82 -19.84 3.69
C ALA A 113 -25.78 -19.71 4.90
N PHE A 114 -25.98 -18.50 5.42
CA PHE A 114 -26.67 -18.26 6.69
C PHE A 114 -27.76 -17.19 6.61
N GLY A 115 -28.13 -16.75 5.41
CA GLY A 115 -29.15 -15.70 5.21
C GLY A 115 -28.72 -14.32 5.72
N ALA A 116 -29.70 -13.51 6.10
CA ALA A 116 -29.47 -12.12 6.54
C ALA A 116 -28.56 -12.01 7.78
N GLU A 117 -28.61 -12.98 8.69
CA GLU A 117 -27.74 -13.00 9.88
C GLU A 117 -26.27 -13.19 9.51
N GLY A 118 -26.00 -14.03 8.51
CA GLY A 118 -24.66 -14.20 7.93
C GLY A 118 -24.11 -12.90 7.35
N ALA A 119 -24.95 -12.15 6.62
CA ALA A 119 -24.59 -10.85 6.06
C ALA A 119 -24.15 -9.87 7.15
N LEU A 120 -24.96 -9.73 8.21
CA LEU A 120 -24.67 -8.83 9.32
C LEU A 120 -23.38 -9.24 10.05
N ARG A 121 -23.20 -10.54 10.32
CA ARG A 121 -21.98 -11.05 10.94
C ARG A 121 -20.75 -10.81 10.07
N ALA A 122 -20.85 -10.96 8.75
CA ALA A 122 -19.76 -10.70 7.82
C ALA A 122 -19.40 -9.22 7.74
N ILE A 123 -20.36 -8.29 7.88
CA ILE A 123 -20.09 -6.85 7.87
C ILE A 123 -19.51 -6.40 9.20
N VAL A 124 -20.19 -6.72 10.30
CA VAL A 124 -19.86 -6.24 11.66
C VAL A 124 -18.64 -6.97 12.23
N GLY A 125 -18.48 -8.24 11.88
CA GLY A 125 -17.34 -9.06 12.28
C GLY A 125 -16.03 -8.46 11.78
N GLY A 126 -15.09 -8.22 12.70
CA GLY A 126 -13.78 -7.66 12.37
C GLY A 126 -13.82 -6.24 11.79
N ILE A 127 -14.92 -5.48 12.00
CA ILE A 127 -15.08 -4.13 11.43
C ILE A 127 -13.93 -3.19 11.81
N ILE A 128 -13.41 -3.29 13.04
CA ILE A 128 -12.27 -2.50 13.51
C ILE A 128 -11.03 -2.80 12.64
N VAL A 129 -10.72 -4.07 12.40
CA VAL A 129 -9.58 -4.49 11.57
C VAL A 129 -9.75 -3.99 10.15
N LYS A 130 -10.96 -4.10 9.57
CA LYS A 130 -11.26 -3.60 8.24
C LYS A 130 -11.07 -2.10 8.09
N ILE A 131 -11.54 -1.32 9.08
CA ILE A 131 -11.34 0.14 9.09
C ILE A 131 -9.85 0.47 9.17
N VAL A 132 -9.08 -0.21 10.04
CA VAL A 132 -7.63 0.00 10.14
C VAL A 132 -6.93 -0.28 8.81
N ILE A 133 -7.28 -1.38 8.13
CA ILE A 133 -6.72 -1.71 6.80
C ILE A 133 -7.09 -0.65 5.77
N LEU A 134 -8.36 -0.22 5.70
CA LEU A 134 -8.81 0.82 4.78
C LEU A 134 -8.05 2.12 5.00
N VAL A 135 -7.91 2.57 6.25
CA VAL A 135 -7.14 3.78 6.60
C VAL A 135 -5.67 3.61 6.21
N ALA A 136 -5.08 2.45 6.47
CA ALA A 136 -3.69 2.15 6.10
C ALA A 136 -3.47 2.23 4.58
N LEU A 137 -4.43 1.79 3.76
CA LEU A 137 -4.35 1.82 2.29
C LEU A 137 -4.72 3.18 1.68
N ILE A 138 -5.71 3.89 2.24
CA ILE A 138 -6.18 5.17 1.71
C ILE A 138 -5.17 6.30 1.97
N ARG A 139 -4.57 6.34 3.17
CA ARG A 139 -3.61 7.40 3.55
C ARG A 139 -2.45 7.58 2.55
N PRO A 140 -1.73 6.54 2.12
CA PRO A 140 -0.62 6.68 1.17
C PRO A 140 -1.06 6.83 -0.29
N LEU A 141 -2.36 6.72 -0.61
CA LEU A 141 -2.83 6.70 -1.99
C LEU A 141 -2.54 8.01 -2.74
N LYS A 142 -2.70 9.16 -2.07
CA LYS A 142 -2.38 10.49 -2.65
C LYS A 142 -0.88 10.61 -2.94
N ASP A 143 -0.05 10.33 -1.95
CA ASP A 143 1.41 10.37 -2.07
C ASP A 143 1.92 9.44 -3.18
N ALA A 144 1.32 8.24 -3.29
CA ALA A 144 1.67 7.27 -4.32
C ALA A 144 1.29 7.77 -5.73
N LYS A 145 0.15 8.46 -5.86
CA LYS A 145 -0.32 9.04 -7.14
C LYS A 145 0.64 10.12 -7.64
N GLU A 146 1.02 11.05 -6.76
CA GLU A 146 1.96 12.12 -7.10
C GLU A 146 3.32 11.55 -7.51
N LEU A 147 3.80 10.55 -6.78
CA LEU A 147 5.07 9.89 -7.10
C LEU A 147 5.02 9.16 -8.44
N GLN A 148 3.94 8.44 -8.74
CA GLN A 148 3.83 7.75 -10.01
C GLN A 148 3.73 8.74 -11.18
N LYS A 149 3.01 9.85 -11.00
CA LYS A 149 2.93 10.92 -12.01
C LYS A 149 4.30 11.57 -12.27
N ALA A 150 5.04 11.91 -11.22
CA ALA A 150 6.40 12.45 -11.36
C ALA A 150 7.35 11.46 -12.04
N LYS A 151 7.19 10.16 -11.78
CA LYS A 151 7.96 9.11 -12.46
C LYS A 151 7.62 9.00 -13.94
N GLU A 152 6.33 9.08 -14.28
CA GLU A 152 5.87 9.07 -15.66
C GLU A 152 6.39 10.31 -16.40
N GLU A 153 6.27 11.51 -15.83
CA GLU A 153 6.80 12.76 -16.40
C GLU A 153 8.33 12.71 -16.65
N LYS A 154 9.11 12.17 -15.71
CA LYS A 154 10.57 12.00 -15.87
C LYS A 154 10.98 10.91 -16.86
N ASN A 155 10.11 9.95 -17.17
CA ASN A 155 10.38 8.88 -18.14
C ASN A 155 9.98 9.26 -19.58
N ILE A 156 9.35 10.42 -19.78
CA ILE A 156 8.92 10.94 -21.09
C ILE A 156 9.88 12.06 -21.58
N LEU A 157 10.85 12.47 -20.75
CA LEU A 157 12.02 13.29 -21.13
C LEU A 157 13.24 12.39 -21.32
#